data_AF-A0A1H9Y519-F1
#
_entry.id   AF-A0A1H9Y519-F1
#
_cell.length_a   1.000
_cell.length_b   1.000
_cell.length_c   1.000
_cell.angle_alpha   90.00
_cell.angle_beta   90.00
_cell.angle_gamma   90.00
#
_symmetry.space_group_name_H-M   'P 1'
#
loop_
_entity.id
_entity.type
_entity.pdbx_description
1 polymer ?
#
loop_
_entity_poly.entity_id
_entity_poly.type
_entity_poly.pdbx_seq_one_letter_code
_entity_poly.pdbx_strand_id
1 'polypeptide(L)'
;MFKKKVTYLVLIIALCLSAGCGTVTQQAKSEETVLKEAISCIQEKKYPQAIGLLSKIKDNEQAEDLLQQTRYLISGSYIANMGAGIAALDKDGKVKIAMEDGLYEYYHCGDTKDWKNITSFSDAQFRLNALDEDGHIHSAGDEDPLGQEVAKKLQSYADIAAMSTDWNDYVLLTEAGKIEAYSADDAQALESYQDEIASWKDVVDVMTGDTRIAALKRDGTVSVADYNKYYQTENDYLFDETADWKDIVAISSGGDEIAGLRSDGTVVVTTTKIKNGIGHEIQMRDTYEDVSDWEDIIAISKGLSTLLGLKRDGTVVASGYSENGQLDVSDWKDIVAIAAGDWISVGLKADGTIVVAGEMEEGVKQPDISNMTDLYVPAIQY
;
A
#
# COMPACT_ATOMS: atom_id res chain seq x y z
N MET A 1 27.13 5.54 24.95
CA MET A 1 27.28 5.71 23.49
C MET A 1 28.66 5.39 22.90
N PHE A 2 29.78 5.32 23.64
CA PHE A 2 31.10 4.97 23.07
C PHE A 2 31.51 3.47 23.18
N LYS A 3 30.73 2.64 23.89
CA LYS A 3 31.08 1.23 24.17
C LYS A 3 30.56 0.19 23.16
N LYS A 4 29.64 0.54 22.25
CA LYS A 4 29.13 -0.41 21.22
C LYS A 4 29.95 -0.41 19.91
N LYS A 5 30.68 0.67 19.57
CA LYS A 5 31.49 0.75 18.33
C LYS A 5 32.85 0.02 18.41
N VAL A 6 33.38 -0.25 19.61
CA VAL A 6 34.69 -0.91 19.78
C VAL A 6 34.60 -2.44 19.66
N THR A 7 33.45 -3.04 19.98
CA THR A 7 33.27 -4.50 19.94
C THR A 7 33.25 -5.06 18.51
N TYR A 8 32.66 -4.32 17.55
CA TYR A 8 32.60 -4.72 16.14
C TYR A 8 33.96 -4.59 15.43
N LEU A 9 34.77 -3.58 15.78
CA LEU A 9 36.09 -3.39 15.18
C LEU A 9 37.09 -4.50 15.59
N VAL A 10 36.97 -5.04 16.81
CA VAL A 10 37.83 -6.13 17.32
C VAL A 10 37.47 -7.47 16.70
N LEU A 11 36.19 -7.71 16.37
CA LEU A 11 35.73 -8.91 15.64
C LEU A 11 36.18 -8.93 14.18
N ILE A 12 36.19 -7.78 13.50
CA ILE A 12 36.66 -7.65 12.11
C ILE A 12 38.18 -7.89 12.03
N ILE A 13 38.96 -7.39 13.00
CA ILE A 13 40.42 -7.62 13.05
C ILE A 13 40.75 -9.09 13.39
N ALA A 14 39.93 -9.77 14.21
CA ALA A 14 40.10 -11.19 14.51
C ALA A 14 39.81 -12.09 13.29
N LEU A 15 38.83 -11.72 12.46
CA LEU A 15 38.50 -12.46 11.22
C LEU A 15 39.53 -12.27 10.10
N CYS A 16 40.19 -11.11 10.03
CA CYS A 16 41.25 -10.88 9.03
C CYS A 16 42.59 -11.57 9.35
N LEU A 17 42.80 -12.04 10.58
CA LEU A 17 44.07 -12.65 11.01
C LEU A 17 44.05 -14.19 11.07
N SER A 18 42.89 -14.84 10.88
CA SER A 18 42.78 -16.30 10.92
C SER A 18 41.97 -16.85 9.74
N ALA A 19 42.60 -17.05 8.58
CA ALA A 19 42.49 -18.27 7.77
C ALA A 19 42.97 -18.01 6.33
N GLY A 20 44.21 -18.43 6.08
CA GLY A 20 44.58 -18.90 4.75
C GLY A 20 44.05 -20.31 4.50
N CYS A 21 43.87 -20.63 3.21
CA CYS A 21 43.58 -21.94 2.63
C CYS A 21 42.21 -22.58 2.88
N GLY A 22 41.48 -22.82 1.77
CA GLY A 22 40.69 -24.03 1.59
C GLY A 22 39.18 -23.87 1.36
N THR A 23 38.75 -24.34 0.18
CA THR A 23 37.37 -24.67 -0.25
C THR A 23 36.34 -23.54 -0.39
N VAL A 24 35.98 -23.27 -1.65
CA VAL A 24 34.79 -22.52 -2.06
C VAL A 24 33.55 -23.36 -1.74
N THR A 25 32.97 -23.13 -0.57
CA THR A 25 31.55 -23.37 -0.31
C THR A 25 30.81 -22.07 -0.57
N GLN A 26 29.59 -22.11 -1.11
CA GLN A 26 28.71 -20.95 -1.19
C GLN A 26 28.61 -20.33 0.22
N GLN A 27 29.37 -19.27 0.48
CA GLN A 27 29.32 -18.59 1.76
C GLN A 27 28.03 -17.78 1.81
N ALA A 28 27.14 -18.17 2.73
CA ALA A 28 26.06 -17.28 3.16
C ALA A 28 26.69 -15.93 3.53
N LYS A 29 26.24 -14.85 2.88
CA LYS A 29 26.69 -13.48 3.19
C LYS A 29 26.39 -13.18 4.67
N SER A 30 27.29 -12.47 5.35
CA SER A 30 27.01 -12.00 6.71
C SER A 30 25.90 -10.94 6.71
N GLU A 31 25.13 -10.83 7.80
CA GLU A 31 24.09 -9.80 7.97
C GLU A 31 24.65 -8.38 7.75
N GLU A 32 25.87 -8.11 8.22
CA GLU A 32 26.55 -6.83 8.01
C GLU A 32 26.77 -6.53 6.51
N THR A 33 27.05 -7.56 5.71
CA THR A 33 27.21 -7.41 4.26
C THR A 33 25.87 -7.09 3.61
N VAL A 34 24.81 -7.82 3.99
CA VAL A 34 23.46 -7.60 3.47
C VAL A 34 22.95 -6.20 3.81
N LEU A 35 23.19 -5.73 5.04
CA LEU A 35 22.79 -4.39 5.48
C LEU A 35 23.51 -3.30 4.68
N LYS A 36 24.82 -3.45 4.41
CA LYS A 36 25.57 -2.51 3.57
C LYS A 36 25.04 -2.46 2.14
N GLU A 37 24.70 -3.62 1.57
CA GLU A 37 24.08 -3.70 0.24
C GLU A 37 22.71 -3.00 0.23
N ALA A 38 21.88 -3.24 1.25
CA ALA A 38 20.58 -2.58 1.38
C ALA A 38 20.71 -1.05 1.48
N ILE A 39 21.64 -0.57 2.30
CA ILE A 39 21.93 0.87 2.43
C ILE A 39 22.34 1.45 1.06
N SER A 40 23.18 0.74 0.29
CA SER A 40 23.54 1.16 -1.07
C SER A 40 22.32 1.19 -2.00
N CYS A 41 21.44 0.19 -1.95
CA CYS A 41 20.21 0.18 -2.73
C CYS A 41 19.30 1.36 -2.39
N ILE A 42 19.13 1.68 -1.10
CA ILE A 42 18.34 2.84 -0.67
C ILE A 42 18.95 4.15 -1.18
N GLN A 43 20.28 4.31 -1.10
CA GLN A 43 20.98 5.50 -1.63
C GLN A 43 20.77 5.66 -3.14
N GLU A 44 20.61 4.56 -3.85
CA GLU A 44 20.30 4.50 -5.29
C GLU A 44 18.78 4.51 -5.59
N LYS A 45 17.92 4.69 -4.57
CA LYS A 45 16.44 4.62 -4.67
C LYS A 45 15.91 3.29 -5.24
N LYS A 46 16.65 2.20 -5.07
CA LYS A 46 16.27 0.82 -5.42
C LYS A 46 15.50 0.18 -4.26
N TYR A 47 14.40 0.82 -3.85
CA TYR A 47 13.66 0.48 -2.64
C TYR A 47 13.15 -0.97 -2.60
N PRO A 48 12.54 -1.54 -3.67
CA PRO A 48 12.12 -2.95 -3.67
C PRO A 48 13.28 -3.92 -3.39
N GLN A 49 14.44 -3.66 -3.99
CA GLN A 49 15.65 -4.46 -3.79
C GLN A 49 16.18 -4.31 -2.36
N ALA A 50 16.12 -3.10 -1.80
CA ALA A 50 16.51 -2.86 -0.42
C ALA A 50 15.61 -3.62 0.57
N ILE A 51 14.28 -3.62 0.37
CA ILE A 51 13.36 -4.40 1.20
C ILE A 51 13.72 -5.88 1.19
N GLY A 52 13.96 -6.46 0.01
CA GLY A 52 14.33 -7.87 -0.12
C GLY A 52 15.66 -8.24 0.55
N LEU A 53 16.58 -7.29 0.70
CA LEU A 53 17.82 -7.47 1.45
C LEU A 53 17.57 -7.33 2.97
N LEU A 54 16.86 -6.28 3.39
CA LEU A 54 16.57 -5.99 4.79
C LEU A 54 15.70 -7.08 5.44
N SER A 55 14.71 -7.62 4.71
CA SER A 55 13.79 -8.66 5.20
C SER A 55 14.50 -9.97 5.59
N LYS A 56 15.71 -10.20 5.07
CA LYS A 56 16.56 -11.35 5.41
C LYS A 56 17.25 -11.19 6.77
N ILE A 57 17.25 -9.99 7.35
CA ILE A 57 17.92 -9.66 8.60
C ILE A 57 16.87 -9.43 9.69
N LYS A 58 16.44 -10.50 10.38
CA LYS A 58 15.33 -10.44 11.34
C LYS A 58 15.72 -9.92 12.73
N ASP A 59 16.98 -10.03 13.10
CA ASP A 59 17.45 -9.74 14.48
C ASP A 59 18.29 -8.45 14.57
N ASN A 60 18.05 -7.49 13.66
CA ASN A 60 18.80 -6.23 13.61
C ASN A 60 17.87 -5.01 13.58
N GLU A 61 17.89 -4.24 14.67
CA GLU A 61 17.09 -3.01 14.86
C GLU A 61 17.26 -1.99 13.72
N GLN A 62 18.48 -1.81 13.20
CA GLN A 62 18.72 -0.89 12.09
C GLN A 62 18.12 -1.41 10.78
N ALA A 63 18.13 -2.73 10.58
CA ALA A 63 17.52 -3.31 9.38
C ALA A 63 15.99 -3.18 9.42
N GLU A 64 15.39 -3.39 10.60
CA GLU A 64 13.94 -3.25 10.81
C GLU A 64 13.48 -1.79 10.67
N ASP A 65 14.21 -0.82 11.24
CA ASP A 65 13.90 0.61 11.07
C ASP A 65 13.97 1.05 9.58
N LEU A 66 15.04 0.67 8.88
CA LEU A 66 15.15 0.95 7.44
C LEU A 66 14.06 0.26 6.63
N LEU A 67 13.67 -0.97 7.01
CA LEU A 67 12.62 -1.72 6.34
C LEU A 67 11.28 -1.01 6.49
N GLN A 68 10.96 -0.54 7.70
CA GLN A 68 9.74 0.22 7.99
C GLN A 68 9.70 1.53 7.19
N GLN A 69 10.77 2.33 7.22
CA GLN A 69 10.86 3.58 6.44
C GLN A 69 10.73 3.32 4.93
N THR A 70 11.33 2.24 4.44
CA THR A 70 11.25 1.88 3.01
C THR A 70 9.85 1.46 2.61
N ARG A 71 9.16 0.66 3.42
CA ARG A 71 7.76 0.27 3.17
C ARG A 71 6.85 1.48 3.10
N TYR A 72 6.96 2.39 4.07
CA TYR A 72 6.20 3.63 4.09
C TYR A 72 6.41 4.48 2.83
N LEU A 73 7.65 4.56 2.34
CA LEU A 73 7.95 5.30 1.12
C LEU A 73 7.37 4.63 -0.13
N ILE A 74 7.46 3.29 -0.22
CA ILE A 74 6.91 2.50 -1.33
C ILE A 74 5.38 2.52 -1.33
N SER A 75 4.73 2.46 -0.17
CA SER A 75 3.28 2.43 -0.09
C SER A 75 2.65 3.77 -0.43
N GLY A 76 3.41 4.87 -0.33
CA GLY A 76 2.90 6.21 -0.61
C GLY A 76 1.80 6.63 0.37
N SER A 77 1.70 5.99 1.54
CA SER A 77 0.54 6.11 2.44
C SER A 77 0.36 7.50 3.08
N TYR A 78 1.15 8.50 2.72
CA TYR A 78 1.05 9.89 3.18
C TYR A 78 0.34 10.80 2.19
N ILE A 79 -0.19 10.23 1.11
CA ILE A 79 -1.15 10.84 0.20
C ILE A 79 -2.30 9.85 -0.02
N ALA A 80 -3.53 10.34 -0.11
CA ALA A 80 -4.72 9.54 -0.35
C ALA A 80 -5.62 10.23 -1.39
N ASN A 81 -6.33 9.40 -2.14
CA ASN A 81 -7.28 9.82 -3.15
C ASN A 81 -8.66 9.30 -2.76
N MET A 82 -9.47 10.18 -2.18
CA MET A 82 -10.77 9.86 -1.61
C MET A 82 -11.89 9.84 -2.67
N GLY A 83 -11.55 9.77 -3.96
CA GLY A 83 -12.49 9.94 -5.07
C GLY A 83 -12.98 11.38 -5.25
N ALA A 84 -13.63 11.96 -4.23
CA ALA A 84 -14.12 13.35 -4.20
C ALA A 84 -13.07 14.37 -3.71
N GLY A 85 -11.88 13.92 -3.33
CA GLY A 85 -10.86 14.81 -2.79
C GLY A 85 -9.50 14.14 -2.61
N ILE A 86 -8.53 14.94 -2.21
CA ILE A 86 -7.14 14.56 -2.04
C ILE A 86 -6.74 14.93 -0.62
N ALA A 87 -6.18 13.98 0.11
CA ALA A 87 -5.57 14.22 1.42
C ALA A 87 -4.06 13.97 1.35
N ALA A 88 -3.28 14.81 2.02
CA ALA A 88 -1.84 14.61 2.12
C ALA A 88 -1.30 15.23 3.42
N LEU A 89 -0.14 14.75 3.88
CA LEU A 89 0.57 15.40 4.98
C LEU A 89 1.31 16.63 4.46
N ASP A 90 1.27 17.74 5.22
CA ASP A 90 2.18 18.86 5.03
C ASP A 90 3.53 18.61 5.70
N LYS A 91 4.53 19.44 5.37
CA LYS A 91 5.89 19.35 5.94
C LYS A 91 5.96 19.42 7.47
N ASP A 92 4.91 19.90 8.13
CA ASP A 92 4.80 20.00 9.59
C ASP A 92 3.99 18.82 10.18
N GLY A 93 3.62 17.85 9.35
CA GLY A 93 2.89 16.63 9.73
C GLY A 93 1.39 16.80 9.87
N LYS A 94 0.80 17.91 9.38
CA LYS A 94 -0.64 18.15 9.44
C LYS A 94 -1.33 17.65 8.19
N VAL A 95 -2.58 17.24 8.32
CA VAL A 95 -3.39 16.82 7.18
C VAL A 95 -3.87 18.05 6.41
N LYS A 96 -3.56 18.11 5.11
CA LYS A 96 -4.17 19.02 4.14
C LYS A 96 -5.14 18.25 3.27
N ILE A 97 -6.27 18.88 2.98
CA ILE A 97 -7.34 18.29 2.17
C ILE A 97 -7.75 19.29 1.10
N ALA A 98 -7.87 18.82 -0.14
CA ALA A 98 -8.56 19.51 -1.21
C ALA A 98 -9.78 18.66 -1.61
N MET A 99 -10.98 19.24 -1.59
CA MET A 99 -12.21 18.59 -2.00
C MET A 99 -12.73 19.20 -3.30
N GLU A 100 -13.46 18.40 -4.07
CA GLU A 100 -14.30 18.87 -5.18
C GLU A 100 -15.36 19.86 -4.68
N ASP A 101 -15.74 20.81 -5.54
CA ASP A 101 -16.52 22.01 -5.16
C ASP A 101 -17.99 21.95 -5.64
N GLY A 102 -18.49 20.76 -5.97
CA GLY A 102 -19.87 20.52 -6.32
C GLY A 102 -20.13 19.16 -6.98
N LEU A 103 -20.71 18.24 -6.21
CA LEU A 103 -21.84 17.43 -6.65
C LEU A 103 -22.77 16.99 -5.51
N TYR A 104 -22.25 16.78 -4.29
CA TYR A 104 -23.06 16.24 -3.20
C TYR A 104 -22.87 17.11 -1.96
N GLU A 105 -23.95 17.76 -1.49
CA GLU A 105 -23.97 18.56 -0.24
C GLU A 105 -23.54 17.74 1.01
N TYR A 106 -23.30 16.44 0.85
CA TYR A 106 -22.91 15.47 1.88
C TYR A 106 -21.42 15.08 1.82
N TYR A 107 -20.65 15.55 0.82
CA TYR A 107 -19.23 15.22 0.67
C TYR A 107 -18.33 16.25 1.33
N HIS A 108 -18.23 16.11 2.64
CA HIS A 108 -17.29 16.86 3.46
C HIS A 108 -16.39 15.90 4.22
N CYS A 109 -15.08 15.98 3.98
CA CYS A 109 -14.17 15.40 4.93
C CYS A 109 -14.32 16.18 6.25
N GLY A 110 -14.51 15.44 7.34
CA GLY A 110 -14.63 16.02 8.67
C GLY A 110 -13.38 16.76 9.10
N ASP A 111 -13.40 17.28 10.33
CA ASP A 111 -12.28 18.06 10.84
C ASP A 111 -11.08 17.16 11.19
N THR A 112 -9.94 17.42 10.55
CA THR A 112 -8.67 16.70 10.76
C THR A 112 -7.62 17.53 11.51
N LYS A 113 -7.96 18.74 11.97
CA LYS A 113 -7.00 19.70 12.56
C LYS A 113 -6.29 19.19 13.81
N ASP A 114 -6.91 18.26 14.52
CA ASP A 114 -6.40 17.70 15.78
C ASP A 114 -5.57 16.42 15.58
N TRP A 115 -5.54 15.88 14.35
CA TRP A 115 -4.74 14.71 14.00
C TRP A 115 -3.25 15.05 14.02
N LYS A 116 -2.44 14.15 14.58
CA LYS A 116 -1.00 14.35 14.77
C LYS A 116 -0.26 13.05 14.57
N ASN A 117 1.01 13.17 14.18
CA ASN A 117 1.93 12.04 14.06
C ASN A 117 1.39 10.94 13.14
N ILE A 118 0.66 11.34 12.09
CA ILE A 118 0.07 10.42 11.13
C ILE A 118 1.19 9.72 10.33
N THR A 119 1.12 8.40 10.27
CA THR A 119 2.06 7.52 9.58
C THR A 119 1.46 6.88 8.34
N SER A 120 0.13 6.83 8.21
CA SER A 120 -0.51 6.39 6.97
C SER A 120 -1.95 6.85 6.89
N PHE A 121 -2.44 6.97 5.66
CA PHE A 121 -3.84 7.12 5.31
C PHE A 121 -4.38 5.82 4.72
N SER A 122 -5.66 5.61 4.91
CA SER A 122 -6.47 4.66 4.16
C SER A 122 -7.81 5.34 3.89
N ASP A 123 -8.20 5.45 2.63
CA ASP A 123 -9.50 5.98 2.27
C ASP A 123 -10.51 4.85 2.08
N ALA A 124 -11.78 5.18 2.23
CA ALA A 124 -12.92 4.31 1.94
C ALA A 124 -13.96 5.16 1.21
N GLN A 125 -13.56 5.63 0.03
CA GLN A 125 -14.26 6.66 -0.75
C GLN A 125 -14.52 7.95 0.04
N PHE A 126 -15.62 8.02 0.79
CA PHE A 126 -16.06 9.24 1.48
C PHE A 126 -15.42 9.46 2.85
N ARG A 127 -14.74 8.42 3.37
CA ARG A 127 -14.09 8.44 4.68
C ARG A 127 -12.58 8.42 4.55
N LEU A 128 -11.93 9.42 5.13
CA LEU A 128 -10.50 9.40 5.37
C LEU A 128 -10.23 8.74 6.71
N ASN A 129 -9.41 7.70 6.71
CA ASN A 129 -8.86 7.11 7.92
C ASN A 129 -7.36 7.39 7.96
N ALA A 130 -6.82 7.59 9.16
CA ALA A 130 -5.40 7.79 9.36
C ALA A 130 -4.89 6.98 10.56
N LEU A 131 -3.74 6.34 10.41
CA LEU A 131 -3.02 5.68 11.49
C LEU A 131 -1.94 6.64 12.01
N ASP A 132 -1.79 6.75 13.33
CA ASP A 132 -0.70 7.50 13.95
C ASP A 132 0.47 6.61 14.41
N GLU A 133 1.57 7.24 14.82
CA GLU A 133 2.79 6.56 15.29
C GLU A 133 2.59 5.71 16.55
N ASP A 134 1.53 6.00 17.32
CA ASP A 134 1.17 5.27 18.54
C ASP A 134 0.19 4.11 18.23
N GLY A 135 -0.16 3.91 16.96
CA GLY A 135 -1.04 2.83 16.51
C GLY A 135 -2.54 3.11 16.75
N HIS A 136 -2.95 4.37 16.91
CA HIS A 136 -4.37 4.74 16.98
C HIS A 136 -4.90 5.11 15.60
N ILE A 137 -6.19 4.84 15.39
CA ILE A 137 -6.88 5.18 14.14
C ILE A 137 -7.73 6.42 14.34
N HIS A 138 -7.56 7.38 13.44
CA HIS A 138 -8.40 8.56 13.27
C HIS A 138 -9.30 8.36 12.05
N SER A 139 -10.51 8.92 12.09
CA SER A 139 -11.46 8.82 10.98
C SER A 139 -12.25 10.12 10.83
N ALA A 140 -12.37 10.62 9.61
CA ALA A 140 -13.09 11.84 9.27
C ALA A 140 -13.80 11.70 7.93
N GLY A 141 -14.97 12.32 7.82
CA GLY A 141 -15.85 12.19 6.65
C GLY A 141 -16.65 10.90 6.73
N ASP A 142 -17.93 11.01 7.03
CA ASP A 142 -18.96 10.01 6.75
C ASP A 142 -20.31 10.53 7.29
N GLU A 143 -21.25 10.83 6.40
CA GLU A 143 -22.61 11.18 6.81
C GLU A 143 -23.53 9.96 6.82
N ASP A 144 -23.08 8.83 6.27
CA ASP A 144 -23.84 7.59 6.29
C ASP A 144 -23.83 6.97 7.71
N PRO A 145 -24.99 6.56 8.26
CA PRO A 145 -25.05 5.96 9.58
C PRO A 145 -24.19 4.69 9.75
N LEU A 146 -24.06 3.84 8.71
CA LEU A 146 -23.20 2.66 8.75
C LEU A 146 -21.74 3.11 8.77
N GLY A 147 -21.36 4.01 7.88
CA GLY A 147 -20.02 4.56 7.84
C GLY A 147 -19.58 5.23 9.15
N GLN A 148 -20.50 5.91 9.85
CA GLN A 148 -20.28 6.44 11.20
C GLN A 148 -20.11 5.35 12.28
N GLU A 149 -20.76 4.19 12.14
CA GLU A 149 -20.53 3.04 12.99
C GLU A 149 -19.13 2.46 12.77
N VAL A 150 -18.74 2.31 11.50
CA VAL A 150 -17.40 1.85 11.10
C VAL A 150 -16.32 2.77 11.67
N ALA A 151 -16.46 4.08 11.49
CA ALA A 151 -15.53 5.08 12.02
C ALA A 151 -15.37 4.98 13.54
N LYS A 152 -16.46 4.85 14.29
CA LYS A 152 -16.42 4.67 15.76
C LYS A 152 -15.70 3.39 16.16
N LYS A 153 -15.90 2.31 15.39
CA LYS A 153 -15.28 1.02 15.64
C LYS A 153 -13.78 1.10 15.39
N LEU A 154 -13.35 1.66 14.26
CA LEU A 154 -11.94 1.93 13.93
C LEU A 154 -11.25 2.73 15.05
N GLN A 155 -11.85 3.84 15.49
CA GLN A 155 -11.33 4.70 16.55
C GLN A 155 -11.24 4.03 17.94
N SER A 156 -11.84 2.85 18.12
CA SER A 156 -11.75 2.10 19.38
C SER A 156 -10.51 1.21 19.47
N TYR A 157 -9.81 0.99 18.36
CA TYR A 157 -8.59 0.19 18.32
C TYR A 157 -7.36 1.03 18.68
N ALA A 158 -6.36 0.32 19.21
CA ALA A 158 -5.01 0.81 19.47
C ALA A 158 -4.03 -0.32 19.14
N ASP A 159 -2.73 -0.04 19.17
CA ASP A 159 -1.66 -0.98 18.83
C ASP A 159 -1.81 -1.54 17.40
N ILE A 160 -2.22 -0.70 16.45
CA ILE A 160 -2.37 -1.05 15.04
C ILE A 160 -1.08 -0.73 14.27
N ALA A 161 -0.57 -1.72 13.55
CA ALA A 161 0.64 -1.64 12.74
C ALA A 161 0.35 -1.31 11.26
N ALA A 162 -0.77 -1.80 10.73
CA ALA A 162 -1.24 -1.51 9.39
C ALA A 162 -2.76 -1.59 9.32
N MET A 163 -3.35 -0.85 8.39
CA MET A 163 -4.78 -0.87 8.14
C MET A 163 -5.06 -0.73 6.65
N SER A 164 -6.22 -1.24 6.25
CA SER A 164 -6.82 -0.95 4.96
C SER A 164 -8.33 -0.90 5.16
N THR A 165 -8.94 0.04 4.46
CA THR A 165 -10.37 0.31 4.49
C THR A 165 -10.88 0.33 3.06
N ASP A 166 -12.09 -0.15 2.86
CA ASP A 166 -12.82 -0.03 1.60
C ASP A 166 -14.30 0.08 1.93
N TRP A 167 -15.01 1.08 1.41
CA TRP A 167 -16.41 1.38 1.80
C TRP A 167 -16.72 1.23 3.32
N ASN A 168 -17.48 0.20 3.69
CA ASN A 168 -17.87 -0.10 5.08
C ASN A 168 -17.06 -1.24 5.71
N ASP A 169 -15.95 -1.58 5.07
CA ASP A 169 -15.10 -2.70 5.39
C ASP A 169 -13.73 -2.20 5.85
N TYR A 170 -13.11 -2.99 6.71
CA TYR A 170 -11.72 -2.78 7.07
C TYR A 170 -11.04 -4.09 7.48
N VAL A 171 -9.72 -4.08 7.30
CA VAL A 171 -8.81 -5.05 7.90
C VAL A 171 -7.69 -4.31 8.64
N LEU A 172 -7.39 -4.77 9.85
CA LEU A 172 -6.33 -4.24 10.71
C LEU A 172 -5.32 -5.34 10.99
N LEU A 173 -4.04 -4.97 10.98
CA LEU A 173 -2.94 -5.74 11.52
C LEU A 173 -2.49 -5.08 12.82
N THR A 174 -2.53 -5.80 13.93
CA THR A 174 -2.01 -5.30 15.20
C THR A 174 -0.50 -5.46 15.29
N GLU A 175 0.15 -4.68 16.16
CA GLU A 175 1.58 -4.82 16.52
C GLU A 175 1.93 -6.23 17.04
N ALA A 176 0.96 -6.94 17.61
CA ALA A 176 1.11 -8.33 18.04
C ALA A 176 0.99 -9.35 16.89
N GLY A 177 0.74 -8.89 15.65
CA GLY A 177 0.56 -9.72 14.47
C GLY A 177 -0.81 -10.39 14.37
N LYS A 178 -1.82 -9.90 15.10
CA LYS A 178 -3.22 -10.36 14.98
C LYS A 178 -3.88 -9.59 13.84
N ILE A 179 -4.72 -10.28 13.07
CA ILE A 179 -5.54 -9.64 12.04
C ILE A 179 -6.99 -9.56 12.55
N GLU A 180 -7.57 -8.37 12.42
CA GLU A 180 -8.97 -8.08 12.73
C GLU A 180 -9.66 -7.60 11.46
N ALA A 181 -10.75 -8.25 11.07
CA ALA A 181 -11.54 -7.86 9.90
C ALA A 181 -12.97 -7.52 10.30
N TYR A 182 -13.58 -6.58 9.58
CA TYR A 182 -14.96 -6.17 9.79
C TYR A 182 -15.57 -5.66 8.49
N SER A 183 -16.88 -5.89 8.33
CA SER A 183 -17.70 -5.46 7.21
C SER A 183 -19.09 -5.19 7.75
N ALA A 184 -19.64 -4.01 7.43
CA ALA A 184 -21.02 -3.70 7.78
C ALA A 184 -22.01 -4.37 6.82
N ASP A 185 -21.61 -4.59 5.56
CA ASP A 185 -22.47 -5.07 4.48
C ASP A 185 -22.43 -6.61 4.38
N ASP A 186 -21.26 -7.22 4.58
CA ASP A 186 -20.99 -8.64 4.35
C ASP A 186 -20.47 -9.36 5.61
N ALA A 187 -21.04 -9.05 6.78
CA ALA A 187 -20.63 -9.66 8.05
C ALA A 187 -20.61 -11.22 8.05
N GLN A 188 -21.50 -11.85 7.29
CA GLN A 188 -21.54 -13.32 7.14
C GLN A 188 -20.36 -13.87 6.35
N ALA A 189 -19.91 -13.15 5.32
CA ALA A 189 -18.71 -13.48 4.54
C ALA A 189 -17.49 -13.57 5.46
N LEU A 190 -17.33 -12.55 6.30
CA LEU A 190 -16.19 -12.44 7.21
C LEU A 190 -16.16 -13.52 8.28
N GLU A 191 -17.31 -13.96 8.80
CA GLU A 191 -17.37 -15.09 9.74
C GLU A 191 -16.72 -16.35 9.13
N SER A 192 -16.87 -16.56 7.82
CA SER A 192 -16.28 -17.70 7.12
C SER A 192 -14.75 -17.60 6.97
N TYR A 193 -14.18 -16.39 7.01
CA TYR A 193 -12.74 -16.19 6.86
C TYR A 193 -11.96 -16.22 8.18
N GLN A 194 -12.63 -16.06 9.32
CA GLN A 194 -11.95 -15.81 10.60
C GLN A 194 -10.89 -16.88 10.91
N ASP A 195 -11.20 -18.16 10.67
CA ASP A 195 -10.26 -19.26 10.89
C ASP A 195 -9.08 -19.23 9.88
N GLU A 196 -9.35 -18.88 8.62
CA GLU A 196 -8.32 -18.76 7.58
C GLU A 196 -7.37 -17.60 7.90
N ILE A 197 -7.90 -16.41 8.17
CA ILE A 197 -7.13 -15.22 8.52
C ILE A 197 -6.34 -15.42 9.82
N ALA A 198 -6.93 -16.04 10.85
CA ALA A 198 -6.25 -16.35 12.11
C ALA A 198 -5.09 -17.34 11.94
N SER A 199 -5.11 -18.16 10.88
CA SER A 199 -4.06 -19.11 10.55
C SER A 199 -2.81 -18.44 9.95
N TRP A 200 -2.95 -17.24 9.36
CA TRP A 200 -1.83 -16.53 8.75
C TRP A 200 -0.77 -16.15 9.80
N LYS A 201 0.49 -16.14 9.38
CA LYS A 201 1.68 -15.90 10.21
C LYS A 201 2.65 -15.01 9.44
N ASP A 202 3.50 -14.32 10.18
CA ASP A 202 4.53 -13.42 9.65
C ASP A 202 3.96 -12.34 8.70
N VAL A 203 2.73 -11.89 8.95
CA VAL A 203 2.08 -10.85 8.16
C VAL A 203 2.71 -9.50 8.47
N VAL A 204 2.94 -8.71 7.43
CA VAL A 204 3.60 -7.40 7.51
C VAL A 204 2.77 -6.27 6.90
N ASP A 205 1.73 -6.62 6.13
CA ASP A 205 0.79 -5.68 5.54
C ASP A 205 -0.53 -6.39 5.24
N VAL A 206 -1.63 -5.64 5.22
CA VAL A 206 -2.98 -6.16 4.99
C VAL A 206 -3.75 -5.22 4.08
N MET A 207 -4.66 -5.78 3.29
CA MET A 207 -5.58 -5.01 2.46
C MET A 207 -6.96 -5.68 2.41
N THR A 208 -7.99 -4.86 2.24
CA THR A 208 -9.35 -5.33 1.99
C THR A 208 -9.86 -4.76 0.66
N GLY A 209 -10.66 -5.55 -0.03
CA GLY A 209 -11.66 -5.09 -0.98
C GLY A 209 -13.06 -5.40 -0.46
N ASP A 210 -14.07 -5.28 -1.33
CA ASP A 210 -15.47 -5.65 -1.06
C ASP A 210 -15.62 -7.07 -0.49
N THR A 211 -14.96 -8.06 -1.11
CA THR A 211 -15.19 -9.47 -0.79
C THR A 211 -13.92 -10.28 -0.52
N ARG A 212 -12.76 -9.65 -0.66
CA ARG A 212 -11.43 -10.27 -0.47
C ARG A 212 -10.59 -9.53 0.56
N ILE A 213 -9.88 -10.30 1.37
CA ILE A 213 -8.84 -9.80 2.27
C ILE A 213 -7.53 -10.43 1.87
N ALA A 214 -6.48 -9.63 1.72
CA ALA A 214 -5.14 -10.12 1.45
C ALA A 214 -4.13 -9.71 2.53
N ALA A 215 -3.13 -10.56 2.73
CA ALA A 215 -2.03 -10.34 3.65
C ALA A 215 -0.69 -10.57 2.96
N LEU A 216 0.18 -9.56 2.98
CA LEU A 216 1.58 -9.70 2.60
C LEU A 216 2.34 -10.34 3.76
N LYS A 217 3.07 -11.41 3.48
CA LYS A 217 3.94 -12.07 4.46
C LYS A 217 5.38 -11.61 4.32
N ARG A 218 6.13 -11.71 5.42
CA ARG A 218 7.55 -11.34 5.51
C ARG A 218 8.44 -12.11 4.53
N ASP A 219 8.01 -13.29 4.09
CA ASP A 219 8.73 -14.11 3.10
C ASP A 219 8.44 -13.71 1.63
N GLY A 220 7.64 -12.67 1.41
CA GLY A 220 7.27 -12.17 0.08
C GLY A 220 6.18 -12.98 -0.60
N THR A 221 5.44 -13.81 0.13
CA THR A 221 4.21 -14.44 -0.34
C THR A 221 2.98 -13.63 0.06
N VAL A 222 1.87 -13.84 -0.66
CA VAL A 222 0.57 -13.22 -0.36
C VAL A 222 -0.42 -14.34 -0.03
N SER A 223 -1.24 -14.14 1.00
CA SER A 223 -2.39 -14.99 1.29
C SER A 223 -3.67 -14.20 1.12
N VAL A 224 -4.71 -14.86 0.62
CA VAL A 224 -6.00 -14.23 0.31
C VAL A 224 -7.12 -15.07 0.89
N ALA A 225 -8.02 -14.44 1.62
CA ALA A 225 -9.32 -14.99 1.97
C ALA A 225 -10.35 -14.37 1.01
N ASP A 226 -11.15 -15.21 0.36
CA ASP A 226 -12.00 -14.82 -0.78
C ASP A 226 -13.42 -15.37 -0.58
N TYR A 227 -14.42 -14.50 -0.73
CA TYR A 227 -15.84 -14.85 -0.59
C TYR A 227 -16.30 -15.96 -1.50
N ASN A 228 -15.86 -15.90 -2.76
CA ASN A 228 -16.38 -16.77 -3.81
C ASN A 228 -15.99 -18.24 -3.54
N LYS A 229 -14.90 -18.47 -2.79
CA LYS A 229 -14.48 -19.79 -2.30
C LYS A 229 -15.52 -20.45 -1.39
N TYR A 230 -16.27 -19.65 -0.63
CA TYR A 230 -17.20 -20.12 0.40
C TYR A 230 -18.67 -20.10 -0.03
N TYR A 231 -19.07 -19.17 -0.93
CA TYR A 231 -20.48 -18.88 -1.17
C TYR A 231 -21.02 -19.09 -2.61
N GLN A 232 -20.22 -19.59 -3.57
CA GLN A 232 -20.62 -20.08 -4.92
C GLN A 232 -22.03 -19.63 -5.39
N THR A 233 -22.15 -18.42 -5.92
CA THR A 233 -23.41 -17.89 -6.46
C THR A 233 -23.49 -18.07 -7.98
N GLU A 234 -24.69 -17.95 -8.57
CA GLU A 234 -24.93 -18.34 -9.97
C GLU A 234 -24.24 -17.44 -11.03
N ASN A 235 -23.58 -16.35 -10.64
CA ASN A 235 -22.82 -15.43 -11.52
C ASN A 235 -21.44 -15.07 -10.90
N ASP A 236 -20.60 -16.08 -10.63
CA ASP A 236 -19.36 -15.90 -9.86
C ASP A 236 -18.28 -15.09 -10.61
N TYR A 237 -17.75 -14.08 -9.91
CA TYR A 237 -16.43 -13.53 -10.16
C TYR A 237 -15.39 -14.52 -9.61
N LEU A 238 -14.45 -14.93 -10.46
CA LEU A 238 -13.33 -15.80 -10.14
C LEU A 238 -12.06 -14.99 -10.33
N PHE A 239 -11.28 -14.88 -9.27
CA PHE A 239 -9.98 -14.24 -9.31
C PHE A 239 -8.88 -15.29 -9.43
N ASP A 240 -7.87 -15.02 -10.25
CA ASP A 240 -6.68 -15.86 -10.26
C ASP A 240 -5.96 -15.79 -8.91
N GLU A 241 -5.48 -16.95 -8.44
CA GLU A 241 -4.88 -17.11 -7.13
C GLU A 241 -3.48 -16.48 -7.04
N THR A 242 -3.11 -16.06 -5.83
CA THR A 242 -1.78 -15.50 -5.54
C THR A 242 -0.75 -16.58 -5.14
N ALA A 243 -1.11 -17.86 -5.22
CA ALA A 243 -0.29 -18.97 -4.72
C ALA A 243 1.13 -19.04 -5.31
N ASP A 244 1.28 -18.65 -6.58
CA ASP A 244 2.55 -18.64 -7.32
C ASP A 244 3.32 -17.31 -7.15
N TRP A 245 2.75 -16.32 -6.46
CA TRP A 245 3.43 -15.06 -6.19
C TRP A 245 4.55 -15.27 -5.17
N LYS A 246 5.69 -14.61 -5.43
CA LYS A 246 6.93 -14.66 -4.64
C LYS A 246 7.62 -13.31 -4.71
N ASP A 247 8.48 -13.05 -3.73
CA ASP A 247 9.29 -11.84 -3.68
C ASP A 247 8.47 -10.53 -3.72
N ILE A 248 7.21 -10.58 -3.25
CA ILE A 248 6.33 -9.42 -3.15
C ILE A 248 6.78 -8.53 -1.99
N VAL A 249 6.80 -7.21 -2.20
CA VAL A 249 7.24 -6.22 -1.22
C VAL A 249 6.19 -5.17 -0.89
N ALA A 250 5.15 -5.04 -1.72
CA ALA A 250 3.97 -4.23 -1.47
C ALA A 250 2.76 -4.84 -2.20
N ILE A 251 1.58 -4.64 -1.64
CA ILE A 251 0.30 -5.01 -2.24
C ILE A 251 -0.60 -3.77 -2.29
N SER A 252 -1.49 -3.70 -3.28
CA SER A 252 -2.46 -2.62 -3.39
C SER A 252 -3.77 -3.13 -3.99
N SER A 253 -4.88 -2.59 -3.52
CA SER A 253 -6.21 -2.80 -4.09
C SER A 253 -7.02 -1.51 -4.01
N GLY A 254 -8.02 -1.43 -4.87
CA GLY A 254 -9.14 -0.51 -4.74
C GLY A 254 -10.43 -1.23 -5.14
N GLY A 255 -10.62 -2.46 -4.65
CA GLY A 255 -11.65 -3.42 -5.03
C GLY A 255 -11.20 -4.85 -4.74
N ASP A 256 -11.67 -5.84 -5.50
CA ASP A 256 -11.28 -7.25 -5.29
C ASP A 256 -10.02 -7.68 -6.08
N GLU A 257 -9.61 -6.96 -7.12
CA GLU A 257 -8.32 -7.25 -7.78
C GLU A 257 -7.13 -6.76 -6.96
N ILE A 258 -6.13 -7.63 -6.83
CA ILE A 258 -4.91 -7.36 -6.08
C ILE A 258 -3.77 -7.10 -7.05
N ALA A 259 -3.05 -5.99 -6.85
CA ALA A 259 -1.75 -5.74 -7.45
C ALA A 259 -0.62 -6.03 -6.45
N GLY A 260 0.49 -6.59 -6.92
CA GLY A 260 1.68 -6.91 -6.14
C GLY A 260 2.95 -6.41 -6.79
N LEU A 261 3.75 -5.63 -6.04
CA LEU A 261 5.07 -5.18 -6.46
C LEU A 261 6.12 -6.19 -6.04
N ARG A 262 6.95 -6.67 -6.97
CA ARG A 262 8.07 -7.57 -6.69
C ARG A 262 9.34 -6.80 -6.34
N SER A 263 10.22 -7.45 -5.57
CA SER A 263 11.50 -6.89 -5.14
C SER A 263 12.47 -6.57 -6.28
N ASP A 264 12.22 -7.08 -7.49
CA ASP A 264 12.98 -6.76 -8.70
C ASP A 264 12.44 -5.52 -9.45
N GLY A 265 11.30 -4.97 -9.02
CA GLY A 265 10.65 -3.80 -9.64
C GLY A 265 9.67 -4.15 -10.77
N THR A 266 9.27 -5.42 -10.90
CA THR A 266 8.16 -5.85 -11.76
C THR A 266 6.84 -5.92 -10.97
N VAL A 267 5.70 -5.92 -11.68
CA VAL A 267 4.36 -5.92 -11.08
C VAL A 267 3.55 -7.13 -11.55
N VAL A 268 2.72 -7.67 -10.68
CA VAL A 268 1.74 -8.72 -10.98
C VAL A 268 0.36 -8.29 -10.51
N VAL A 269 -0.69 -8.70 -11.22
CA VAL A 269 -2.08 -8.36 -10.91
C VAL A 269 -2.93 -9.63 -11.03
N THR A 270 -3.88 -9.82 -10.12
CA THR A 270 -4.86 -10.90 -10.24
C THR A 270 -5.86 -10.59 -11.34
N THR A 271 -6.21 -11.55 -12.20
CA THR A 271 -7.23 -11.35 -13.24
C THR A 271 -8.60 -11.77 -12.78
N THR A 272 -9.63 -11.09 -13.29
CA THR A 272 -11.05 -11.38 -13.00
C THR A 272 -11.71 -12.14 -14.15
N LYS A 273 -12.39 -13.24 -13.84
CA LYS A 273 -13.17 -14.06 -14.77
C LYS A 273 -14.61 -14.16 -14.28
N ILE A 274 -15.59 -14.03 -15.16
CA ILE A 274 -16.99 -14.32 -14.84
C ILE A 274 -17.31 -15.73 -15.28
N LYS A 275 -17.85 -16.55 -14.39
CA LYS A 275 -18.47 -17.81 -14.76
C LYS A 275 -19.97 -17.59 -14.97
N ASN A 276 -20.44 -17.77 -16.21
CA ASN A 276 -21.88 -17.68 -16.47
C ASN A 276 -22.61 -18.95 -16.01
N GLY A 277 -23.94 -18.86 -15.84
CA GLY A 277 -24.80 -19.96 -15.38
C GLY A 277 -24.84 -21.24 -16.24
N ILE A 278 -24.06 -21.32 -17.34
CA ILE A 278 -23.86 -22.54 -18.14
C ILE A 278 -22.41 -23.06 -18.09
N GLY A 279 -21.57 -22.50 -17.20
CA GLY A 279 -20.21 -22.96 -16.94
C GLY A 279 -19.15 -22.45 -17.91
N HIS A 280 -19.47 -21.46 -18.75
CA HIS A 280 -18.48 -20.77 -19.56
C HIS A 280 -17.83 -19.64 -18.75
N GLU A 281 -16.50 -19.64 -18.71
CA GLU A 281 -15.70 -18.57 -18.12
C GLU A 281 -15.37 -17.52 -19.17
N ILE A 282 -15.70 -16.26 -18.88
CA ILE A 282 -15.37 -15.10 -19.70
C ILE A 282 -14.42 -14.24 -18.88
N GLN A 283 -13.19 -14.08 -19.36
CA GLN A 283 -12.27 -13.10 -18.79
C GLN A 283 -12.85 -11.70 -19.01
N MET A 284 -12.99 -10.92 -17.94
CA MET A 284 -13.42 -9.54 -18.07
C MET A 284 -12.37 -8.77 -18.86
N ARG A 285 -12.82 -8.13 -19.96
CA ARG A 285 -11.93 -7.44 -20.89
C ARG A 285 -11.54 -6.04 -20.39
N ASP A 286 -12.33 -5.51 -19.45
CA ASP A 286 -12.19 -4.16 -18.90
C ASP A 286 -11.21 -4.10 -17.71
N THR A 287 -10.68 -5.26 -17.27
CA THR A 287 -9.72 -5.40 -16.14
C THR A 287 -8.33 -5.86 -16.59
N TYR A 288 -8.03 -5.90 -17.90
CA TYR A 288 -6.69 -6.27 -18.35
C TYR A 288 -5.72 -5.09 -18.18
N GLU A 289 -5.19 -4.99 -16.97
CA GLU A 289 -4.00 -4.19 -16.69
C GLU A 289 -2.80 -4.94 -17.27
N ASP A 290 -2.49 -4.73 -18.56
CA ASP A 290 -1.22 -5.21 -19.10
C ASP A 290 -0.09 -4.43 -18.42
N VAL A 291 0.56 -5.11 -17.48
CA VAL A 291 1.74 -4.62 -16.76
C VAL A 291 2.96 -5.49 -17.02
N SER A 292 2.88 -6.37 -18.02
CA SER A 292 3.93 -7.36 -18.30
C SER A 292 5.26 -6.74 -18.75
N ASP A 293 5.21 -5.50 -19.26
CA ASP A 293 6.37 -4.70 -19.65
C ASP A 293 6.80 -3.67 -18.59
N TRP A 294 6.12 -3.63 -17.44
CA TRP A 294 6.47 -2.71 -16.36
C TRP A 294 7.75 -3.17 -15.66
N GLU A 295 8.74 -2.28 -15.64
CA GLU A 295 10.03 -2.47 -14.99
C GLU A 295 10.43 -1.22 -14.21
N ASP A 296 11.40 -1.37 -13.30
CA ASP A 296 11.92 -0.32 -12.44
C ASP A 296 10.86 0.39 -11.59
N ILE A 297 9.74 -0.30 -11.29
CA ILE A 297 8.67 0.18 -10.42
C ILE A 297 9.15 0.17 -8.98
N ILE A 298 8.86 1.25 -8.24
CA ILE A 298 9.20 1.41 -6.83
C ILE A 298 7.98 1.60 -5.93
N ALA A 299 6.83 1.94 -6.48
CA ALA A 299 5.55 2.04 -5.77
C ALA A 299 4.40 1.69 -6.72
N ILE A 300 3.33 1.13 -6.16
CA ILE A 300 2.08 0.84 -6.87
C ILE A 300 0.91 1.43 -6.10
N SER A 301 -0.13 1.86 -6.81
CA SER A 301 -1.40 2.27 -6.20
C SER A 301 -2.54 1.89 -7.13
N LYS A 302 -3.55 1.22 -6.59
CA LYS A 302 -4.70 0.71 -7.33
C LYS A 302 -6.01 1.34 -6.83
N GLY A 303 -6.84 1.81 -7.75
CA GLY A 303 -8.28 2.10 -7.57
C GLY A 303 -9.14 1.00 -8.20
N LEU A 304 -10.46 1.20 -8.35
CA LEU A 304 -11.33 0.16 -8.93
C LEU A 304 -10.88 -0.24 -10.34
N SER A 305 -10.54 0.74 -11.17
CA SER A 305 -10.20 0.51 -12.58
C SER A 305 -8.88 1.15 -13.02
N THR A 306 -8.07 1.59 -12.07
CA THR A 306 -6.83 2.32 -12.33
C THR A 306 -5.69 1.67 -11.55
N LEU A 307 -4.62 1.29 -12.24
CA LEU A 307 -3.35 0.94 -11.60
C LEU A 307 -2.27 1.93 -12.02
N LEU A 308 -1.60 2.52 -11.04
CA LEU A 308 -0.44 3.39 -11.22
C LEU A 308 0.83 2.68 -10.77
N GLY A 309 1.90 2.85 -11.54
CA GLY A 309 3.25 2.40 -11.21
C GLY A 309 4.23 3.58 -11.21
N LEU A 310 4.80 3.90 -10.06
CA LEU A 310 5.86 4.91 -9.94
C LEU A 310 7.20 4.29 -10.28
N LYS A 311 7.89 4.86 -11.29
CA LYS A 311 9.24 4.44 -11.68
C LYS A 311 10.32 5.12 -10.85
N ARG A 312 11.46 4.45 -10.73
CA ARG A 312 12.65 4.96 -10.00
C ARG A 312 13.14 6.33 -10.48
N ASP A 313 12.92 6.65 -11.76
CA ASP A 313 13.31 7.92 -12.36
C ASP A 313 12.33 9.07 -12.10
N GLY A 314 11.27 8.84 -11.32
CA GLY A 314 10.24 9.82 -10.98
C GLY A 314 9.18 10.00 -12.08
N THR A 315 9.12 9.12 -13.07
CA THR A 315 8.01 9.03 -14.04
C THR A 315 6.95 8.05 -13.57
N VAL A 316 5.75 8.11 -14.15
CA VAL A 316 4.63 7.21 -13.80
C VAL A 316 4.11 6.50 -15.04
N VAL A 317 3.76 5.23 -14.88
CA VAL A 317 3.00 4.44 -15.86
C VAL A 317 1.62 4.13 -15.29
N ALA A 318 0.63 3.96 -16.16
CA ALA A 318 -0.74 3.68 -15.78
C ALA A 318 -1.35 2.60 -16.69
N SER A 319 -2.20 1.77 -16.12
CA SER A 319 -2.95 0.72 -16.84
C SER A 319 -4.37 0.62 -16.26
N GLY A 320 -5.28 0.06 -17.03
CA GLY A 320 -6.69 -0.06 -16.67
C GLY A 320 -7.62 0.74 -17.59
N TYR A 321 -8.70 1.26 -17.03
CA TYR A 321 -9.75 1.97 -17.75
C TYR A 321 -9.43 3.46 -17.94
N SER A 322 -9.73 4.01 -19.12
CA SER A 322 -9.26 5.34 -19.54
C SER A 322 -10.36 6.33 -19.93
N GLU A 323 -11.64 6.03 -19.69
CA GLU A 323 -12.73 6.89 -20.21
C GLU A 323 -12.72 8.32 -19.66
N ASN A 324 -12.15 8.55 -18.47
CA ASN A 324 -12.09 9.87 -17.86
C ASN A 324 -10.71 10.52 -17.98
N GLY A 325 -9.74 9.92 -18.68
CA GLY A 325 -8.36 10.44 -18.74
C GLY A 325 -7.53 10.19 -17.47
N GLN A 326 -8.01 9.36 -16.54
CA GLN A 326 -7.31 9.04 -15.28
C GLN A 326 -5.95 8.33 -15.50
N LEU A 327 -5.67 7.87 -16.71
CA LEU A 327 -4.39 7.26 -17.11
C LEU A 327 -3.44 8.26 -17.80
N ASP A 328 -3.80 9.53 -17.95
CA ASP A 328 -3.01 10.56 -18.66
C ASP A 328 -1.82 11.09 -17.83
N VAL A 329 -0.98 10.17 -17.36
CA VAL A 329 0.15 10.43 -16.45
C VAL A 329 1.51 10.51 -17.16
N SER A 330 1.54 10.33 -18.49
CA SER A 330 2.79 10.19 -19.26
C SER A 330 3.74 11.40 -19.17
N ASP A 331 3.18 12.60 -19.00
CA ASP A 331 3.92 13.85 -18.85
C ASP A 331 4.38 14.12 -17.42
N TRP A 332 3.99 13.30 -16.44
CA TRP A 332 4.41 13.45 -15.05
C TRP A 332 5.90 13.16 -14.89
N LYS A 333 6.56 14.00 -14.08
CA LYS A 333 7.99 13.97 -13.75
C LYS A 333 8.20 14.39 -12.30
N ASP A 334 9.33 13.96 -11.75
CA ASP A 334 9.74 14.24 -10.37
C ASP A 334 8.71 13.76 -9.33
N ILE A 335 7.96 12.69 -9.64
CA ILE A 335 6.97 12.09 -8.76
C ILE A 335 7.66 11.26 -7.68
N VAL A 336 7.16 11.37 -6.45
CA VAL A 336 7.68 10.67 -5.26
C VAL A 336 6.62 9.82 -4.56
N ALA A 337 5.34 10.09 -4.81
CA ALA A 337 4.21 9.31 -4.32
C ALA A 337 3.06 9.33 -5.33
N ILE A 338 2.23 8.29 -5.33
CA ILE A 338 1.08 8.14 -6.21
C ILE A 338 -0.13 7.68 -5.40
N ALA A 339 -1.32 8.16 -5.78
CA ALA A 339 -2.59 7.65 -5.26
C ALA A 339 -3.58 7.52 -6.43
N ALA A 340 -3.91 6.28 -6.78
CA ALA A 340 -4.92 5.95 -7.77
C ALA A 340 -6.33 6.16 -7.18
N GLY A 341 -7.28 6.44 -8.05
CA GLY A 341 -8.70 6.50 -7.73
C GLY A 341 -9.52 6.18 -8.97
N ASP A 342 -10.84 6.25 -8.82
CA ASP A 342 -11.76 5.79 -9.87
C ASP A 342 -11.88 6.79 -11.01
N TRP A 343 -11.93 8.08 -10.67
CA TRP A 343 -12.06 9.18 -11.64
C TRP A 343 -10.79 9.97 -11.86
N ILE A 344 -9.98 10.13 -10.81
CA ILE A 344 -8.75 10.91 -10.87
C ILE A 344 -7.57 10.08 -10.38
N SER A 345 -6.39 10.39 -10.90
CA SER A 345 -5.10 9.91 -10.42
C SER A 345 -4.32 11.08 -9.84
N VAL A 346 -3.61 10.85 -8.75
CA VAL A 346 -2.86 11.88 -8.03
C VAL A 346 -1.38 11.53 -7.96
N GLY A 347 -0.52 12.50 -8.26
CA GLY A 347 0.93 12.38 -8.10
C GLY A 347 1.49 13.49 -7.20
N LEU A 348 2.22 13.11 -6.16
CA LEU A 348 3.01 14.05 -5.36
C LEU A 348 4.37 14.27 -6.01
N LYS A 349 4.74 15.53 -6.21
CA LYS A 349 6.05 15.93 -6.75
C LYS A 349 7.08 16.11 -5.64
N ALA A 350 8.35 15.95 -5.98
CA ALA A 350 9.49 16.15 -5.10
C ALA A 350 9.62 17.59 -4.55
N ASP A 351 8.96 18.56 -5.17
CA ASP A 351 8.88 19.95 -4.70
C ASP A 351 7.74 20.21 -3.69
N GLY A 352 6.98 19.16 -3.32
CA GLY A 352 5.88 19.25 -2.36
C GLY A 352 4.58 19.80 -2.96
N THR A 353 4.41 19.73 -4.28
CA THR A 353 3.15 20.06 -4.99
C THR A 353 2.49 18.81 -5.58
N ILE A 354 1.21 18.93 -5.99
CA ILE A 354 0.43 17.83 -6.57
C ILE A 354 0.16 18.05 -8.06
N VAL A 355 0.15 16.96 -8.83
CA VAL A 355 -0.46 16.87 -10.16
C VAL A 355 -1.64 15.91 -10.14
N VAL A 356 -2.64 16.19 -10.98
CA VAL A 356 -3.86 15.39 -11.11
C VAL A 356 -4.10 15.09 -12.58
N ALA A 357 -4.54 13.87 -12.87
CA ALA A 357 -5.02 13.43 -14.18
C ALA A 357 -6.42 12.85 -14.01
N GLY A 358 -7.21 12.90 -15.07
CA GLY A 358 -8.60 12.43 -15.06
C GLY A 358 -9.62 13.53 -14.83
N GLU A 359 -10.84 13.31 -15.29
CA GLU A 359 -12.00 14.16 -15.12
C GLU A 359 -13.01 13.47 -14.20
N MET A 360 -13.70 14.27 -13.39
CA MET A 360 -14.85 13.80 -12.63
C MET A 360 -16.11 13.78 -13.53
N GLU A 361 -17.24 13.31 -13.01
CA GLU A 361 -18.51 13.30 -13.76
C GLU A 361 -18.89 14.68 -14.36
N GLU A 362 -19.72 14.69 -15.40
CA GLU A 362 -20.13 15.92 -16.07
C GLU A 362 -20.78 16.92 -15.08
N GLY A 363 -20.13 18.07 -14.90
CA GLY A 363 -20.61 19.13 -14.00
C GLY A 363 -19.89 19.20 -12.65
N VAL A 364 -19.05 18.20 -12.31
CA VAL A 364 -18.17 18.27 -11.13
C VAL A 364 -16.91 19.04 -11.47
N LYS A 365 -16.48 19.92 -10.55
CA LYS A 365 -15.15 20.50 -10.64
C LYS A 365 -14.16 19.64 -9.89
N GLN A 366 -13.01 19.38 -10.51
CA GLN A 366 -11.87 18.81 -9.81
C GLN A 366 -11.55 19.57 -8.51
N PRO A 367 -10.95 18.89 -7.51
CA PRO A 367 -10.54 19.51 -6.27
C PRO A 367 -9.63 20.72 -6.51
N ASP A 368 -9.85 21.82 -5.78
CA ASP A 368 -8.95 22.96 -5.83
C ASP A 368 -7.63 22.63 -5.11
N ILE A 369 -6.66 22.18 -5.90
CA ILE A 369 -5.33 21.83 -5.41
C ILE A 369 -4.41 23.05 -5.18
N SER A 370 -4.89 24.28 -5.33
CA SER A 370 -4.05 25.48 -5.18
C SER A 370 -3.40 25.61 -3.80
N ASN A 371 -4.02 25.04 -2.76
CA ASN A 371 -3.49 25.02 -1.38
C ASN A 371 -2.69 23.73 -1.04
N MET A 372 -2.61 22.78 -1.97
CA MET A 372 -1.86 21.51 -1.84
C MET A 372 -0.38 21.72 -2.20
N THR A 373 0.26 22.66 -1.51
CA THR A 373 1.69 22.98 -1.58
C THR A 373 2.37 22.70 -0.24
N ASP A 374 3.71 22.74 -0.20
CA ASP A 374 4.51 22.49 1.01
C ASP A 374 4.21 21.14 1.66
N LEU A 375 3.91 20.14 0.82
CA LEU A 375 3.57 18.79 1.24
C LEU A 375 4.82 18.05 1.72
N TYR A 376 4.59 17.11 2.64
CA TYR A 376 5.61 16.22 3.15
C TYR A 376 6.14 15.33 2.03
N VAL A 377 7.46 15.38 1.81
CA VAL A 377 8.17 14.49 0.90
C VAL A 377 9.12 13.63 1.74
N PRO A 378 8.82 12.33 1.93
CA PRO A 378 9.64 11.48 2.77
C PRO A 378 11.01 11.22 2.16
N ALA A 379 11.99 11.06 3.04
CA ALA A 379 13.32 10.59 2.71
C ALA A 379 13.79 9.64 3.81
N ILE A 380 14.49 8.58 3.41
CA ILE A 380 15.07 7.63 4.37
C ILE A 380 16.21 8.31 5.14
N GLN A 381 16.16 8.24 6.47
CA GLN A 381 17.19 8.76 7.36
C GLN A 381 18.08 7.62 7.89
N TYR A 382 19.39 7.85 7.98
CA TYR A 382 20.40 6.85 8.36
C TYR A 382 21.10 7.12 9.67
#